data_AF-A0AAW4C6D2-F1
#
_entry.id   AF-A0AAW4C6D2-F1
#
_cell.length_a   1.000
_cell.length_b   1.000
_cell.length_c   1.000
_cell.angle_alpha   90.00
_cell.angle_beta   90.00
_cell.angle_gamma   90.00
#
_symmetry.space_group_name_H-M   'P 1'
#
loop_
_entity.id
_entity.type
_entity.pdbx_description
1 polymer ?
#
loop_
_entity_poly.entity_id
_entity_poly.type
_entity_poly.pdbx_seq_one_letter_code
_entity_poly.pdbx_strand_id
1 'polypeptide(L)'
;MGKKHQIVKFKDIAEKLPELEGKNLEEIAGVLGYRNLESCRVNLYNLRQNKRLGFEVEKGVYSKFELLDGTVKEELEDKELSERGHFLQSLDYYKVAKNAFEIAEDKTVKAETRQKAERDILDAMKHIPKKHRAIIYDMMEG
;
A
#
# COMPACT_ATOMS: atom_id res chain seq x y z
N MET A 1 -5.09 29.69 -16.71
CA MET A 1 -4.21 28.75 -15.97
C MET A 1 -4.45 27.35 -16.50
N GLY A 2 -3.64 26.88 -17.46
CA GLY A 2 -3.79 25.54 -18.03
C GLY A 2 -3.42 24.49 -16.99
N LYS A 3 -4.39 23.68 -16.53
CA LYS A 3 -4.12 22.52 -15.67
C LYS A 3 -3.12 21.62 -16.40
N LYS A 4 -1.90 21.49 -15.89
CA LYS A 4 -0.86 20.58 -16.41
C LYS A 4 -1.50 19.23 -16.71
N HIS A 5 -1.26 18.69 -17.91
CA HIS A 5 -1.62 17.31 -18.22
C HIS A 5 -0.89 16.41 -17.22
N GLN A 6 -1.65 15.67 -16.42
CA GLN A 6 -1.07 14.64 -15.57
C GLN A 6 -0.66 13.50 -16.50
N ILE A 7 0.66 13.29 -16.60
CA ILE A 7 1.21 12.17 -17.38
C ILE A 7 1.05 10.94 -16.51
N VAL A 8 0.18 10.02 -16.92
CA VAL A 8 0.00 8.73 -16.26
C VAL A 8 1.26 7.90 -16.51
N LYS A 9 2.00 7.57 -15.45
CA LYS A 9 3.21 6.75 -15.57
C LYS A 9 2.85 5.27 -15.58
N PHE A 10 3.70 4.46 -16.19
CA PHE A 10 3.50 3.01 -16.21
C PHE A 10 3.45 2.39 -14.80
N LYS A 11 4.28 2.88 -13.87
CA LYS A 11 4.27 2.41 -12.48
C LYS A 11 2.91 2.64 -11.80
N ASP A 12 2.29 3.79 -12.05
CA ASP A 12 0.96 4.12 -11.51
C ASP A 12 -0.12 3.18 -12.07
N ILE A 13 0.04 2.71 -13.32
CA ILE A 13 -0.84 1.71 -13.93
C ILE A 13 -0.58 0.33 -13.30
N ALA A 14 0.69 -0.05 -13.14
CA ALA A 14 1.11 -1.32 -12.58
C ALA A 14 0.61 -1.52 -11.14
N GLU A 15 0.66 -0.46 -10.31
CA GLU A 15 0.13 -0.49 -8.93
C GLU A 15 -1.39 -0.67 -8.88
N LYS A 16 -2.11 -0.25 -9.93
CA LYS A 16 -3.58 -0.27 -9.99
C LYS A 16 -4.17 -1.42 -10.79
N LEU A 17 -3.36 -2.35 -11.30
CA LEU A 17 -3.86 -3.45 -12.14
C LEU A 17 -5.05 -4.21 -11.53
N PRO A 18 -5.05 -4.56 -10.22
CA PRO A 18 -6.21 -5.23 -9.61
C PRO A 18 -7.50 -4.39 -9.68
N GLU A 19 -7.38 -3.06 -9.65
CA GLU A 19 -8.52 -2.15 -9.77
C GLU A 19 -9.05 -2.05 -11.21
N LEU A 20 -8.30 -2.50 -12.22
CA LEU A 20 -8.71 -2.46 -13.63
C LEU A 20 -9.50 -3.69 -14.05
N GLU A 21 -9.44 -4.77 -13.28
CA GLU A 21 -10.08 -6.04 -13.60
C GLU A 21 -11.60 -5.92 -13.76
N GLY A 22 -12.12 -6.47 -14.86
CA GLY A 22 -13.56 -6.48 -15.15
C GLY A 22 -14.14 -5.11 -15.52
N LYS A 23 -13.30 -4.10 -15.76
CA LYS A 23 -13.73 -2.74 -16.11
C LYS A 23 -13.75 -2.51 -17.62
N ASN A 24 -14.63 -1.61 -18.05
CA ASN A 24 -14.59 -1.07 -19.40
C ASN A 24 -13.55 0.07 -19.53
N LEU A 25 -13.30 0.53 -20.75
CA LEU A 25 -12.29 1.56 -21.02
C LEU A 25 -12.60 2.90 -20.32
N GLU A 26 -13.87 3.28 -20.16
CA GLU A 26 -14.26 4.53 -19.50
C GLU A 26 -13.95 4.48 -18.01
N GLU A 27 -14.28 3.37 -17.37
CA GLU A 27 -13.98 3.13 -15.96
C GLU A 27 -12.46 3.06 -15.72
N ILE A 28 -11.72 2.38 -16.60
CA ILE A 28 -10.25 2.30 -16.53
C ILE A 28 -9.63 3.69 -16.68
N ALA A 29 -10.11 4.49 -17.63
CA ALA A 29 -9.67 5.87 -17.79
C ALA A 29 -9.93 6.69 -16.53
N GLY A 30 -11.07 6.47 -15.86
CA GLY A 30 -11.40 7.07 -14.56
C GLY A 30 -10.41 6.67 -13.46
N VAL A 31 -10.15 5.37 -13.28
CA VAL A 31 -9.21 4.83 -12.26
C VAL A 31 -7.79 5.36 -12.47
N LEU A 32 -7.35 5.42 -13.73
CA LEU A 32 -6.01 5.85 -14.12
C LEU A 32 -5.87 7.38 -14.26
N GLY A 33 -6.97 8.14 -14.20
CA GLY A 33 -6.97 9.60 -14.28
C GLY A 33 -6.80 10.18 -15.69
N TYR A 34 -7.10 9.41 -16.74
CA TYR A 34 -7.13 9.91 -18.11
C TYR A 34 -8.34 10.80 -18.35
N ARG A 35 -8.12 11.99 -18.93
CA ARG A 35 -9.19 12.86 -19.42
C ARG A 35 -9.68 12.48 -20.82
N ASN A 36 -8.89 11.69 -21.54
CA ASN A 36 -9.15 11.29 -22.92
C ASN A 36 -9.07 9.77 -23.02
N LEU A 37 -10.18 9.15 -23.40
CA LEU A 37 -10.32 7.70 -23.53
C LEU A 37 -9.37 7.12 -24.58
N GLU A 38 -9.18 7.83 -25.69
CA GLU A 38 -8.29 7.39 -26.76
C GLU A 38 -6.82 7.41 -26.29
N SER A 39 -6.43 8.41 -25.50
CA SER A 39 -5.10 8.42 -24.88
C SER A 39 -4.89 7.25 -23.90
N CYS A 40 -5.93 6.88 -23.14
CA CYS A 40 -5.90 5.71 -22.28
C CYS A 40 -5.71 4.44 -23.10
N ARG A 41 -6.55 4.25 -24.12
CA ARG A 41 -6.51 3.10 -25.03
C ARG A 41 -5.14 2.98 -25.69
N VAL A 42 -4.66 4.02 -26.35
CA VAL A 42 -3.36 4.04 -27.04
C VAL A 42 -2.24 3.66 -26.07
N ASN A 43 -2.24 4.20 -24.85
CA ASN A 43 -1.20 3.84 -23.88
C ASN A 43 -1.25 2.37 -23.46
N LEU A 44 -2.44 1.83 -23.15
CA LEU A 44 -2.59 0.42 -22.78
C LEU A 44 -2.13 -0.52 -23.89
N TYR A 45 -2.53 -0.24 -25.14
CA TYR A 45 -2.10 -1.04 -26.28
C TYR A 45 -0.60 -0.89 -26.59
N ASN A 46 -0.02 0.29 -26.39
CA ASN A 46 1.43 0.49 -26.51
C ASN A 46 2.19 -0.33 -25.47
N LEU A 47 1.74 -0.34 -24.21
CA LEU A 47 2.33 -1.16 -23.15
C LEU A 47 2.23 -2.66 -23.48
N ARG A 48 1.10 -3.07 -24.09
CA ARG A 48 0.91 -4.45 -24.55
C ARG A 48 1.82 -4.84 -25.70
N GLN A 49 1.92 -3.99 -26.72
CA GLN A 49 2.82 -4.21 -27.86
C GLN A 49 4.29 -4.29 -27.42
N ASN A 50 4.68 -3.48 -26.44
CA ASN A 50 6.01 -3.49 -25.87
C ASN A 50 6.25 -4.63 -24.86
N LYS A 51 5.30 -5.59 -24.73
CA LYS A 51 5.37 -6.72 -23.79
C LYS A 51 5.60 -6.28 -22.34
N ARG A 52 5.05 -5.13 -21.95
CA ARG A 52 5.10 -4.61 -20.58
C ARG A 52 3.84 -4.93 -19.80
N LEU A 53 2.72 -5.11 -20.51
CA LEU A 53 1.40 -5.39 -19.92
C LEU A 53 0.61 -6.39 -20.79
N GLY A 54 0.03 -7.41 -20.19
CA GLY A 54 -0.95 -8.32 -20.80
C GLY A 54 -2.35 -7.98 -20.34
N PHE A 55 -3.34 -8.18 -21.21
CA PHE A 55 -4.77 -8.18 -20.88
C PHE A 55 -5.59 -8.76 -22.04
N GLU A 56 -6.77 -9.26 -21.70
CA GLU A 56 -7.81 -9.66 -22.64
C GLU A 56 -8.93 -8.62 -22.70
N VAL A 57 -9.65 -8.58 -23.83
CA VAL A 57 -10.81 -7.69 -24.00
C VAL A 57 -11.95 -8.51 -24.59
N GLU A 58 -13.03 -8.67 -23.82
CA GLU A 58 -14.24 -9.37 -24.25
C GLU A 58 -15.45 -8.44 -24.13
N LYS A 59 -16.18 -8.22 -25.22
CA LYS A 59 -17.36 -7.33 -25.26
C LYS A 59 -17.11 -5.93 -24.66
N GLY A 60 -15.89 -5.42 -24.79
CA GLY A 60 -15.49 -4.09 -24.27
C GLY A 60 -15.05 -4.08 -22.80
N VAL A 61 -15.04 -5.23 -22.14
CA VAL A 61 -14.56 -5.40 -20.76
C VAL A 61 -13.12 -5.92 -20.80
N TYR A 62 -12.24 -5.30 -20.02
CA TYR A 62 -10.85 -5.68 -19.91
C TYR A 62 -10.66 -6.60 -18.70
N SER A 63 -9.89 -7.66 -18.89
CA SER A 63 -9.66 -8.66 -17.84
C SER A 63 -8.31 -9.36 -17.99
N LYS A 64 -7.91 -10.13 -16.98
CA LYS A 64 -6.65 -10.90 -16.94
C LYS A 64 -5.45 -9.99 -17.20
N PHE A 65 -5.42 -8.88 -16.50
CA PHE A 65 -4.27 -7.99 -16.49
C PHE A 65 -3.07 -8.72 -15.93
N GLU A 66 -1.98 -8.67 -16.68
CA GLU A 66 -0.72 -9.29 -16.29
C GLU A 66 0.39 -8.26 -16.46
N LEU A 67 1.10 -7.92 -15.39
CA LEU A 67 2.34 -7.18 -15.53
C LEU A 67 3.34 -8.09 -16.25
N LEU A 68 3.99 -7.65 -17.32
CA LEU A 68 4.96 -8.45 -18.07
C LEU A 68 6.40 -7.90 -17.96
N ASP A 69 6.53 -6.63 -17.56
CA ASP A 69 7.81 -5.97 -17.34
C ASP A 69 8.47 -6.47 -16.04
N GLY A 70 9.55 -7.24 -16.16
CA GLY A 70 10.24 -7.87 -15.03
C GLY A 70 10.86 -6.87 -14.05
N THR A 71 11.40 -5.75 -14.56
CA THR A 71 12.01 -4.72 -13.70
C THR A 71 10.96 -4.03 -12.85
N VAL A 72 9.78 -3.73 -13.42
CA VAL A 72 8.70 -3.13 -12.63
C VAL A 72 8.09 -4.15 -11.65
N LYS A 73 8.06 -5.45 -11.99
CA LYS A 73 7.69 -6.50 -11.02
C LYS A 73 8.62 -6.49 -9.82
N GLU A 74 9.93 -6.58 -10.06
CA GLU A 74 10.94 -6.56 -9.00
C GLU A 74 10.82 -5.30 -8.12
N GLU A 75 10.66 -4.12 -8.73
CA GLU A 75 10.46 -2.88 -7.96
C GLU A 75 9.20 -2.89 -7.08
N LEU A 76 8.10 -3.49 -7.55
CA LEU A 76 6.85 -3.58 -6.79
C LEU A 76 6.97 -4.62 -5.66
N GLU A 77 7.63 -5.75 -5.93
CA GLU A 77 7.93 -6.77 -4.93
C GLU A 77 8.86 -6.22 -3.84
N ASP A 78 9.93 -5.50 -4.22
CA ASP A 78 10.84 -4.85 -3.28
C ASP A 78 10.13 -3.81 -2.42
N LYS A 79 9.22 -3.02 -3.01
CA LYS A 79 8.38 -2.07 -2.28
C LYS A 79 7.48 -2.80 -1.29
N GLU A 80 6.84 -3.88 -1.70
CA GLU A 80 5.97 -4.67 -0.83
C GLU A 80 6.77 -5.33 0.31
N LEU A 81 7.96 -5.88 0.03
CA LEU A 81 8.86 -6.45 1.03
C LEU A 81 9.34 -5.40 2.02
N SER A 82 9.68 -4.21 1.54
CA SER A 82 10.05 -3.07 2.39
C SER A 82 8.89 -2.63 3.28
N GLU A 83 7.68 -2.51 2.72
CA GLU A 83 6.47 -2.19 3.50
C GLU A 83 6.15 -3.26 4.54
N ARG A 84 6.29 -4.55 4.19
CA ARG A 84 6.18 -5.67 5.14
C ARG A 84 7.26 -5.60 6.22
N GLY A 85 8.50 -5.28 5.88
CA GLY A 85 9.58 -5.08 6.85
C GLY A 85 9.27 -3.96 7.85
N HIS A 86 8.78 -2.83 7.34
CA HIS A 86 8.32 -1.71 8.19
C HIS A 86 7.11 -2.09 9.06
N PHE A 87 6.22 -2.94 8.57
CA PHE A 87 5.10 -3.46 9.35
C PHE A 87 5.57 -4.38 10.48
N LEU A 88 6.50 -5.31 10.20
CA LEU A 88 7.10 -6.17 11.22
C LEU A 88 7.80 -5.35 12.31
N GLN A 89 8.57 -4.33 11.92
CA GLN A 89 9.18 -3.40 12.88
C GLN A 89 8.12 -2.70 13.75
N SER A 90 6.98 -2.33 13.17
CA SER A 90 5.88 -1.73 13.92
C SER A 90 5.26 -2.71 14.93
N LEU A 91 5.19 -4.01 14.60
CA LEU A 91 4.76 -5.04 15.54
C LEU A 91 5.73 -5.21 16.71
N ASP A 92 7.04 -5.11 16.46
CA ASP A 92 8.03 -5.21 17.54
C ASP A 92 7.93 -4.04 18.51
N TYR A 93 7.81 -2.80 18.00
CA TYR A 93 7.53 -1.64 18.84
C TYR A 93 6.21 -1.78 19.60
N TYR A 94 5.18 -2.36 18.96
CA TYR A 94 3.93 -2.60 19.64
C TYR A 94 4.08 -3.58 20.81
N LYS A 95 4.81 -4.68 20.63
CA LYS A 95 5.09 -5.65 21.71
C LYS A 95 5.82 -4.98 22.88
N VAL A 96 6.78 -4.10 22.60
CA VAL A 96 7.46 -3.30 23.64
C VAL A 96 6.46 -2.44 24.40
N ALA A 97 5.58 -1.73 23.69
CA ALA A 97 4.54 -0.90 24.32
C ALA A 97 3.58 -1.74 25.18
N LYS A 98 3.14 -2.91 24.70
CA LYS A 98 2.25 -3.81 25.45
C LYS A 98 2.90 -4.32 26.75
N ASN A 99 4.14 -4.80 26.66
CA ASN A 99 4.87 -5.26 27.85
C ASN A 99 5.09 -4.12 28.87
N ALA A 100 5.38 -2.91 28.38
CA ALA A 100 5.53 -1.74 29.24
C ALA A 100 4.18 -1.32 29.86
N PHE A 101 3.08 -1.46 29.13
CA PHE A 101 1.72 -1.22 29.66
C PHE A 101 1.39 -2.16 30.81
N GLU A 102 1.66 -3.46 30.68
CA GLU A 102 1.47 -4.45 31.74
C GLU A 102 2.26 -4.08 33.02
N ILE A 103 3.49 -3.58 32.87
CA ILE A 103 4.31 -3.08 34.00
C ILE A 103 3.73 -1.80 34.61
N ALA A 104 3.25 -0.87 33.78
CA ALA A 104 2.70 0.41 34.24
C ALA A 104 1.41 0.23 35.05
N GLU A 105 0.57 -0.75 34.69
CA GLU A 105 -0.69 -1.04 35.39
C GLU A 105 -0.50 -1.87 36.68
N ASP A 106 0.62 -2.60 36.81
CA ASP A 106 0.89 -3.42 37.99
C ASP A 106 1.20 -2.55 39.23
N LYS A 107 0.20 -2.40 40.10
CA LYS A 107 0.32 -1.64 41.35
C LYS A 107 1.33 -2.22 42.35
N THR A 108 1.77 -3.47 42.17
CA THR A 108 2.80 -4.08 43.01
C THR A 108 4.20 -3.60 42.65
N VAL A 109 4.39 -3.03 41.45
CA VAL A 109 5.65 -2.48 40.96
C VAL A 109 5.88 -1.06 41.51
N LYS A 110 7.14 -0.76 41.82
CA LYS A 110 7.57 0.57 42.30
C LYS A 110 7.16 1.68 41.34
N ALA A 111 6.76 2.83 41.89
CA ALA A 111 6.28 3.97 41.11
C ALA A 111 7.28 4.46 40.06
N GLU A 112 8.59 4.49 40.38
CA GLU A 112 9.65 4.89 39.44
C GLU A 112 9.72 3.95 38.22
N THR A 113 9.58 2.65 38.45
CA THR A 113 9.57 1.63 37.39
C THR A 113 8.34 1.77 36.51
N ARG A 114 7.17 2.08 37.08
CA ARG A 114 5.94 2.38 36.32
C ARG A 114 6.08 3.64 35.47
N GLN A 115 6.65 4.73 36.02
CA GLN A 115 6.95 5.95 35.26
C GLN A 115 7.97 5.74 34.14
N LYS A 116 8.90 4.80 34.31
CA LYS A 116 9.79 4.39 33.22
C LYS A 116 8.99 3.66 32.13
N ALA A 117 8.15 2.72 32.53
CA ALA A 117 7.31 1.97 31.59
C ALA A 117 6.37 2.89 30.78
N GLU A 118 5.75 3.89 31.41
CA GLU A 118 4.96 4.92 30.71
C GLU A 118 5.77 5.67 29.64
N ARG A 119 7.04 5.97 29.91
CA ARG A 119 7.94 6.60 28.93
C ARG A 119 8.29 5.64 27.79
N ASP A 120 8.53 4.38 28.10
CA ASP A 120 8.84 3.34 27.11
C ASP A 120 7.63 3.10 26.17
N ILE A 121 6.40 3.17 26.68
CA ILE A 121 5.16 3.13 25.87
C ILE A 121 5.15 4.30 24.87
N LEU A 122 5.32 5.54 25.36
CA LEU A 122 5.29 6.73 24.52
C LEU A 122 6.38 6.71 23.45
N ASP A 123 7.57 6.20 23.79
CA ASP A 123 8.68 6.10 22.85
C ASP A 123 8.39 5.07 21.75
N ALA A 124 7.99 3.85 22.14
CA ALA A 124 7.65 2.81 21.18
C ALA A 124 6.50 3.22 20.24
N MET A 125 5.47 3.89 20.76
CA MET A 125 4.35 4.38 19.94
C MET A 125 4.76 5.44 18.90
N LYS A 126 5.83 6.23 19.11
CA LYS A 126 6.32 7.19 18.11
C LYS A 126 6.84 6.52 16.85
N HIS A 127 7.37 5.31 16.99
CA HIS A 127 7.92 4.55 15.86
C HIS A 127 6.86 3.80 15.05
N ILE A 128 5.61 3.73 15.53
CA ILE A 128 4.52 3.06 14.83
C ILE A 128 3.76 4.08 13.96
N PRO A 129 3.82 3.99 12.62
CA PRO A 129 3.07 4.86 11.73
C PRO A 129 1.56 4.72 11.95
N LYS A 130 0.81 5.83 11.80
CA LYS A 130 -0.66 5.83 11.99
C LYS A 130 -1.38 4.75 11.19
N LYS A 131 -0.96 4.50 9.94
CA LYS A 131 -1.54 3.45 9.08
C LYS A 131 -1.41 2.04 9.65
N HIS A 132 -0.34 1.75 10.40
CA HIS A 132 -0.14 0.43 11.02
C HIS A 132 -0.90 0.31 12.33
N ARG A 133 -1.14 1.40 13.06
CA ARG A 133 -1.83 1.38 14.36
C ARG A 133 -3.22 0.75 14.28
N ALA A 134 -4.01 1.12 13.26
CA ALA A 134 -5.36 0.59 13.07
C ALA A 134 -5.35 -0.93 12.83
N ILE A 135 -4.50 -1.39 11.91
CA ILE A 135 -4.34 -2.82 11.59
C ILE A 135 -3.90 -3.60 12.82
N ILE A 136 -2.92 -3.08 13.55
CA ILE A 136 -2.40 -3.73 14.75
C ILE A 136 -3.50 -3.84 15.82
N TYR A 137 -4.27 -2.78 16.04
CA TYR A 137 -5.40 -2.77 16.98
C TYR A 137 -6.44 -3.85 16.64
N ASP A 138 -6.87 -3.91 15.37
CA ASP A 138 -7.86 -4.90 14.91
C ASP A 138 -7.37 -6.35 15.07
N MET A 139 -6.08 -6.61 14.89
CA MET A 139 -5.49 -7.95 15.05
C MET A 139 -5.49 -8.47 16.49
N MET A 140 -5.75 -7.64 17.50
CA MET A 140 -5.64 -8.02 18.91
C MET A 140 -6.93 -7.91 19.72
N GLU A 141 -7.92 -7.17 19.22
CA GLU A 141 -9.28 -7.19 19.80
C GLU A 141 -10.17 -8.30 19.19
N GLY A 142 -9.67 -9.01 18.17
CA GLY A 142 -10.26 -10.26 17.64
C GLY A 142 -9.69 -11.51 18.27
#